data_AF-A0A2B5B642-F1
#
_entry.id   AF-A0A2B5B642-F1
#
_cell.length_a   1.000
_cell.length_b   1.000
_cell.length_c   1.000
_cell.angle_alpha   90.00
_cell.angle_beta   90.00
_cell.angle_gamma   90.00
#
_symmetry.space_group_name_H-M   'P 1'
#
loop_
_entity.id
_entity.type
_entity.pdbx_description
1 polymer ?
#
loop_
_entity_poly.entity_id
_entity_poly.type
_entity_poly.pdbx_seq_one_letter_code
_entity_poly.pdbx_strand_id
1 'polypeptide(L)' 'MFFRKNRTKLKKWLDRQGIEQQELAKKSKVSVQTISKACRDTDYIPKPEIMKKLLHTIRKIDPHARINDFWDM' A
#
# COMPACT_ATOMS: atom_id res chain seq x y z
N MET A 1 2.77 25.69 -2.62
CA MET A 1 3.95 24.81 -2.53
C MET A 1 3.50 23.37 -2.70
N PHE A 2 3.56 22.81 -3.91
CA PHE A 2 3.12 21.43 -4.18
C PHE A 2 4.22 20.48 -3.69
N PHE A 3 4.01 19.89 -2.52
CA PHE A 3 4.84 18.79 -2.05
C PHE A 3 4.76 17.66 -3.09
N ARG A 4 5.79 17.53 -3.94
CA ARG A 4 6.17 16.27 -4.59
C ARG A 4 6.64 15.32 -3.48
N LYS A 5 5.72 14.93 -2.59
CA LYS A 5 5.92 13.80 -1.69
C LYS A 5 6.12 12.61 -2.61
N ASN A 6 7.24 11.90 -2.49
CA ASN A 6 7.50 10.64 -3.18
C ASN A 6 6.34 9.70 -2.85
N ARG A 7 5.30 9.67 -3.70
CA ARG A 7 4.14 8.80 -3.53
C ARG A 7 4.52 7.46 -4.12
N THR A 8 4.59 6.44 -3.28
CA THR A 8 4.81 5.07 -3.75
C THR A 8 3.66 4.62 -4.66
N LYS A 9 3.87 3.53 -5.40
CA LYS A 9 2.82 2.94 -6.23
C LYS A 9 1.59 2.58 -5.38
N LEU A 10 1.80 2.07 -4.17
CA LEU A 10 0.74 1.82 -3.20
C LEU A 10 -0.05 3.08 -2.83
N LYS A 11 0.62 4.20 -2.52
CA LYS A 11 -0.09 5.46 -2.20
C LYS A 11 -0.89 5.97 -3.39
N LYS A 12 -0.33 5.90 -4.60
CA LYS A 12 -1.03 6.29 -5.83
C LYS A 12 -2.26 5.42 -6.10
N TRP A 13 -2.21 4.13 -5.76
CA TRP A 13 -3.36 3.23 -5.90
C TRP A 13 -4.43 3.55 -4.86
N LEU A 14 -4.05 3.77 -3.59
CA LEU A 14 -4.97 4.19 -2.53
C LEU A 14 -5.70 5.50 -2.87
N ASP A 15 -4.95 6.50 -3.37
CA ASP A 15 -5.51 7.78 -3.80
C ASP A 15 -6.52 7.59 -4.96
N ARG A 16 -6.22 6.68 -5.90
CA ARG A 16 -7.12 6.36 -7.04
C ARG A 16 -8.39 5.64 -6.61
N GLN A 17 -8.31 4.78 -5.60
CA GLN A 17 -9.46 4.05 -5.06
C GLN A 17 -10.24 4.85 -4.00
N GLY A 18 -9.76 6.03 -3.59
CA GLY A 18 -10.36 6.81 -2.51
C GLY A 18 -10.24 6.15 -1.13
N ILE A 19 -9.22 5.31 -0.92
CA ILE A 19 -9.05 4.52 0.31
C ILE A 19 -8.04 5.20 1.24
N GLU A 20 -8.43 5.42 2.49
CA GLU A 20 -7.54 5.93 3.52
C GLU A 20 -6.56 4.86 4.02
N GLN A 21 -5.35 5.30 4.42
CA GLN A 21 -4.33 4.40 4.98
C GLN A 21 -4.81 3.68 6.24
N GLN A 22 -5.61 4.36 7.08
CA GLN A 22 -6.22 3.78 8.28
C GLN A 22 -7.16 2.63 7.93
N GLU A 23 -7.97 2.81 6.89
CA GLU A 23 -8.93 1.81 6.44
C GLU A 23 -8.23 0.59 5.85
N LEU A 24 -7.17 0.80 5.06
CA LEU A 24 -6.32 -0.31 4.60
C LEU A 24 -5.66 -1.04 5.78
N ALA A 25 -5.13 -0.32 6.76
CA ALA A 25 -4.49 -0.89 7.94
C ALA A 25 -5.46 -1.80 8.73
N LYS A 26 -6.67 -1.30 9.01
CA LYS A 26 -7.73 -2.07 9.70
C LYS A 26 -8.12 -3.32 8.91
N LYS A 27 -8.40 -3.19 7.61
CA LYS A 27 -8.84 -4.31 6.75
C LYS A 27 -7.75 -5.36 6.52
N SER A 28 -6.48 -4.96 6.53
CA SER A 28 -5.33 -5.86 6.32
C SER A 28 -4.73 -6.40 7.63
N LYS A 29 -5.18 -5.90 8.79
CA LYS A 29 -4.59 -6.22 10.11
C LYS A 29 -3.08 -5.95 10.12
N VAL A 30 -2.67 -4.85 9.49
CA VAL A 30 -1.28 -4.36 9.45
C VAL A 30 -1.22 -3.04 10.21
N SER A 31 -0.13 -2.79 10.94
CA SER A 31 0.04 -1.53 11.67
C SER A 31 0.00 -0.35 10.71
N VAL A 32 -0.71 0.69 11.12
CA VAL A 32 -0.80 1.99 10.43
C VAL A 32 0.60 2.55 10.12
N GLN A 33 1.56 2.37 11.03
CA GLN A 33 2.93 2.83 10.85
C GLN A 33 3.60 2.14 9.65
N THR A 34 3.38 0.84 9.49
CA THR A 34 3.89 0.05 8.37
C THR A 34 3.26 0.48 7.05
N ILE A 35 1.94 0.70 7.03
CA ILE A 35 1.23 1.23 5.85
C ILE A 35 1.74 2.62 5.47
N SER A 36 1.87 3.50 6.45
CA SER A 36 2.36 4.86 6.26
C SER A 36 3.78 4.87 5.68
N LYS A 37 4.66 4.00 6.20
CA LYS A 37 6.00 3.79 5.65
C LYS A 37 5.93 3.29 4.20
N ALA A 38 5.14 2.26 3.91
CA ALA A 38 4.93 1.74 2.55
C ALA A 38 4.26 2.73 1.58
N CYS A 39 3.60 3.76 2.08
CA CYS A 39 3.00 4.83 1.26
C CYS A 39 3.97 5.99 0.99
N ARG A 40 5.00 6.17 1.82
CA ARG A 40 5.93 7.31 1.78
C ARG A 40 7.30 6.96 1.23
N ASP A 41 7.75 5.74 1.46
CA ASP A 41 9.11 5.27 1.19
C ASP A 41 9.09 4.29 0.01
N THR A 42 9.67 4.72 -1.12
CA THR A 42 9.71 3.96 -2.38
C THR A 42 10.64 2.75 -2.31
N ASP A 43 11.64 2.81 -1.44
CA ASP A 43 12.66 1.79 -1.26
C ASP A 43 12.28 0.82 -0.13
N TYR A 44 11.22 1.14 0.62
CA TYR A 44 10.71 0.26 1.66
C TYR A 44 9.95 -0.93 1.07
N ILE A 45 10.57 -2.10 1.19
CA ILE A 45 9.99 -3.40 0.88
C ILE A 45 9.55 -4.06 2.21
N PRO A 46 8.23 -4.19 2.47
CA PRO A 46 7.74 -4.87 3.66
C PRO A 46 8.14 -6.35 3.71
N LYS A 47 8.01 -6.98 4.88
CA LYS A 47 8.19 -8.44 4.97
C LYS A 47 7.17 -9.19 4.10
N PRO A 48 7.50 -10.37 3.55
CA PRO A 48 6.59 -11.16 2.71
C PRO A 48 5.23 -11.45 3.36
N GLU A 49 5.19 -11.65 4.68
CA GLU A 49 3.95 -11.84 5.45
C GLU A 49 3.00 -10.63 5.38
N ILE A 50 3.56 -9.41 5.43
CA ILE A 50 2.81 -8.15 5.38
C ILE A 50 2.31 -7.92 3.96
N MET A 51 3.17 -8.17 2.97
CA MET A 51 2.79 -8.07 1.57
C MET A 51 1.65 -9.02 1.22
N LYS A 52 1.69 -10.27 1.68
CA LYS A 52 0.60 -11.24 1.48
C LYS A 52 -0.72 -10.73 2.08
N LYS A 53 -0.69 -10.19 3.30
CA LYS A 53 -1.88 -9.59 3.94
C LYS A 53 -2.43 -8.42 3.14
N LEU A 54 -1.55 -7.50 2.72
CA LEU A 54 -1.94 -6.33 1.93
C LEU A 54 -2.51 -6.73 0.59
N LEU A 55 -1.83 -7.62 -0.13
CA LEU A 55 -2.25 -8.11 -1.43
C LEU A 55 -3.59 -8.84 -1.35
N HIS A 56 -3.81 -9.66 -0.31
CA HIS A 56 -5.09 -10.30 -0.08
C HIS A 56 -6.22 -9.29 0.16
N THR A 57 -5.99 -8.23 0.95
CA THR A 57 -6.97 -7.17 1.18
C THR A 57 -7.22 -6.35 -0.09
N ILE A 58 -6.17 -5.98 -0.81
CA ILE A 58 -6.24 -5.25 -2.08
C ILE A 58 -7.03 -6.05 -3.11
N ARG A 59 -6.80 -7.37 -3.22
CA ARG A 59 -7.52 -8.25 -4.15
C ARG A 59 -9.02 -8.38 -3.91
N LYS A 60 -9.51 -8.02 -2.73
CA LYS A 60 -10.95 -7.92 -2.47
C LYS A 60 -11.59 -6.71 -3.16
N ILE A 61 -10.77 -5.74 -3.56
CA ILE A 61 -11.18 -4.50 -4.22
C ILE A 61 -10.78 -4.56 -5.71
N ASP A 62 -9.55 -4.99 -5.97
CA ASP A 62 -8.97 -5.15 -7.30
C ASP A 62 -8.40 -6.58 -7.47
N PRO A 63 -9.21 -7.54 -7.97
CA PRO A 63 -8.84 -8.94 -8.07
C PRO A 63 -7.59 -9.21 -8.91
N HIS A 64 -7.25 -8.32 -9.84
CA HIS A 64 -6.12 -8.47 -10.75
C HIS A 64 -4.81 -7.92 -10.18
N ALA A 65 -4.86 -7.23 -9.04
CA ALA A 65 -3.70 -6.63 -8.41
C ALA A 65 -2.60 -7.68 -8.12
N ARG A 66 -1.37 -7.32 -8.49
CA ARG A 66 -0.15 -8.11 -8.27
C ARG A 66 0.80 -7.36 -7.34
N ILE A 67 1.74 -8.10 -6.78
CA ILE A 67 2.70 -7.53 -5.83
C ILE A 67 3.64 -6.51 -6.49
N ASN A 68 4.04 -6.78 -7.75
CA ASN A 68 4.89 -5.89 -8.56
C ASN A 68 4.21 -4.57 -8.95
N ASP A 69 2.87 -4.49 -8.84
CA ASP A 69 2.15 -3.22 -9.04
C ASP A 69 2.43 -2.23 -7.90
N PHE A 70 2.89 -2.72 -6.74
CA PHE A 70 3.07 -1.91 -5.53
C PHE A 70 4.52 -1.78 -5.09
N TRP A 71 5.33 -2.81 -5.31
CA TRP A 71 6.76 -2.86 -4.96
C TRP A 71 7.56 -3.39 -6.14
N ASP A 72 8.64 -2.72 -6.52
CA ASP A 72 9.55 -3.22 -7.55
C ASP A 72 10.42 -4.33 -6.94
N MET A 73 10.12 -5.59 -7.29
CA MET A 73 10.84 -6.80 -6.93
C MET A 73 11.28 -7.54 -8.19
#